data_AF-A0A382LJ81-F1
#
_entry.id   AF-A0A382LJ81-F1
#
_cell.length_a   1.000
_cell.length_b   1.000
_cell.length_c   1.000
_cell.angle_alpha   90.00
_cell.angle_beta   90.00
_cell.angle_gamma   90.00
#
_symmetry.space_group_name_H-M   'P 1'
#
loop_
_entity.id
_entity.type
_entity.pdbx_description
1 polymer ?
#
loop_
_entity_poly.entity_id
_entity_poly.type
_entity_poly.pdbx_seq_one_letter_code
_entity_poly.pdbx_strand_id
1 'polypeptide(L)'
;EKEHIAFMPMTFPLLVGPAAMSSVIIQSHNISDWQVKLIFIGEFIVIGILVGLILNLSKIILSNLGKTGIKFITQTMGLLLGSLAIGLIADALKLLLPGLS
;
A
#
# COMPACT_ATOMS: atom_id res chain seq x y z
N GLU A 1 -30.95 -3.13 10.04
CA GLU A 1 -29.93 -3.97 9.39
C GLU A 1 -28.74 -4.13 10.31
N LYS A 2 -28.30 -5.38 10.55
CA LYS A 2 -27.09 -5.66 11.34
C LYS A 2 -25.90 -5.54 10.38
N GLU A 3 -25.20 -4.42 10.43
CA GLU A 3 -24.02 -4.21 9.61
C GLU A 3 -22.97 -5.27 9.91
N HIS A 4 -22.51 -5.91 8.84
CA HIS A 4 -21.51 -6.96 8.85
C HIS A 4 -20.19 -6.46 9.43
N ILE A 5 -19.93 -6.79 10.69
CA ILE A 5 -18.68 -6.52 11.45
C ILE A 5 -17.45 -7.23 10.81
N ALA A 6 -17.66 -8.05 9.77
CA ALA A 6 -16.61 -8.81 9.09
C ALA A 6 -15.77 -8.02 8.06
N PHE A 7 -16.12 -6.77 7.71
CA PHE A 7 -15.33 -5.97 6.75
C PHE A 7 -14.15 -5.20 7.36
N MET A 8 -14.04 -5.17 8.69
CA MET A 8 -13.03 -4.38 9.40
C MET A 8 -11.57 -4.88 9.30
N PRO A 9 -11.25 -6.19 9.15
CA PRO A 9 -9.85 -6.60 8.99
C PRO A 9 -9.32 -6.36 7.58
N MET A 10 -10.19 -6.18 6.57
CA MET A 10 -9.80 -5.98 5.17
C MET A 10 -9.63 -4.50 4.80
N THR A 11 -10.01 -3.57 5.68
CA THR A 11 -9.88 -2.14 5.41
C THR A 11 -8.42 -1.70 5.48
N PHE A 12 -7.64 -2.27 6.40
CA PHE A 12 -6.20 -2.02 6.50
C PHE A 12 -5.40 -2.62 5.32
N PRO A 13 -5.53 -3.92 4.99
CA PRO A 13 -5.89 -4.38 3.67
C PRO A 13 -5.64 -3.48 2.46
N LEU A 14 -6.77 -2.86 2.13
CA LEU A 14 -7.01 -1.96 1.02
C LEU A 14 -6.28 -0.63 1.19
N LEU A 15 -6.06 -0.14 2.41
CA LEU A 15 -5.33 1.10 2.70
C LEU A 15 -3.85 1.00 2.34
N VAL A 16 -3.20 -0.10 2.74
CA VAL A 16 -1.76 -0.34 2.48
C VAL A 16 -1.52 -0.80 1.04
N GLY A 17 -2.51 -1.46 0.45
CA GLY A 17 -2.45 -1.98 -0.91
C GLY A 17 -1.79 -3.36 -0.97
N PRO A 18 -2.29 -4.26 -1.84
CA PRO A 18 -1.86 -5.66 -1.88
C PRO A 18 -0.39 -5.84 -2.30
N ALA A 19 0.14 -4.93 -3.12
CA ALA A 19 1.54 -4.97 -3.56
C ALA A 19 2.52 -4.69 -2.41
N ALA A 20 2.25 -3.67 -1.59
CA ALA A 20 3.07 -3.36 -0.42
C ALA A 20 3.00 -4.49 0.62
N MET A 21 1.82 -5.07 0.82
CA MET A 21 1.67 -6.24 1.70
C MET A 21 2.51 -7.44 1.24
N SER A 22 2.47 -7.77 -0.04
CA SER A 22 3.27 -8.87 -0.61
C SER A 22 4.77 -8.64 -0.37
N SER A 23 5.25 -7.42 -0.63
CA SER A 23 6.66 -7.07 -0.44
C SER A 23 7.11 -7.23 1.02
N VAL A 24 6.32 -6.74 1.97
CA VAL A 24 6.60 -6.90 3.41
C VAL A 24 6.64 -8.37 3.81
N ILE A 25 5.72 -9.21 3.31
CA ILE A 25 5.67 -10.64 3.65
C ILE A 25 6.94 -11.36 3.14
N ILE A 26 7.34 -11.09 1.89
CA ILE A 26 8.55 -11.67 1.30
C ILE A 26 9.79 -11.20 2.06
N GLN A 27 9.86 -9.90 2.39
CA GLN A 27 11.01 -9.34 3.09
C GLN A 27 11.10 -9.83 4.53
N SER A 28 9.97 -10.01 5.22
CA SER A 28 9.89 -10.57 6.57
C SER A 28 10.50 -11.98 6.66
N HIS A 29 10.33 -12.81 5.63
CA HIS A 29 10.93 -14.14 5.56
C HIS A 29 12.47 -14.13 5.47
N ASN A 30 13.05 -13.04 4.98
CA ASN A 30 14.50 -12.90 4.80
C ASN A 30 15.20 -12.27 6.03
N ILE A 31 14.45 -11.87 7.06
CA ILE A 31 15.00 -11.23 8.26
C ILE A 31 15.26 -12.28 9.34
N SER A 32 16.53 -12.67 9.49
CA SER A 32 16.96 -13.59 10.55
C SER A 32 17.52 -12.87 11.79
N ASP A 33 17.92 -11.60 11.66
CA ASP A 33 18.54 -10.84 12.76
C ASP A 33 17.49 -10.10 13.61
N TRP A 34 17.62 -10.21 14.93
CA TRP A 34 16.74 -9.55 15.90
C TRP A 34 16.82 -8.03 15.83
N GLN A 35 17.98 -7.46 15.51
CA GLN A 35 18.16 -6.00 15.39
C GLN A 35 17.35 -5.44 14.22
N VAL A 36 17.37 -6.12 13.07
CA VAL A 36 16.62 -5.71 11.88
C VAL A 36 15.11 -5.80 12.13
N LYS A 37 14.66 -6.80 12.90
CA LYS A 37 13.25 -6.94 13.29
C LYS A 37 12.73 -5.75 14.10
N LEU A 38 13.55 -5.21 15.03
CA LEU A 38 13.19 -4.03 15.81
C LEU A 38 13.03 -2.77 14.94
N ILE A 39 13.90 -2.60 13.94
CA ILE A 39 13.82 -1.50 12.98
C ILE A 39 12.52 -1.59 12.17
N PHE A 40 12.18 -2.79 11.69
CA PHE A 40 10.92 -3.04 10.97
C PHE A 40 9.68 -2.67 11.79
N ILE A 41 9.64 -3.07 13.06
CA ILE A 41 8.53 -2.72 13.95
C ILE A 41 8.44 -1.19 14.14
N GLY A 42 9.60 -0.51 14.28
CA GLY A 42 9.66 0.93 14.34
C GLY A 42 9.07 1.61 13.10
N GLU A 43 9.38 1.10 11.91
CA GLU A 43 8.83 1.60 10.64
C GLU A 43 7.30 1.50 10.61
N PHE A 44 6.73 0.35 10.99
CA PHE A 44 5.28 0.18 11.06
C PHE A 44 4.60 1.15 12.03
N ILE A 45 5.23 1.44 13.17
CA ILE A 45 4.71 2.41 14.13
C ILE A 45 4.70 3.81 13.49
N VAL A 46 5.77 4.20 12.81
CA VAL A 46 5.86 5.50 12.12
C VAL A 46 4.80 5.61 11.04
N ILE A 47 4.62 4.57 10.22
CA ILE A 47 3.57 4.52 9.18
C ILE A 47 2.18 4.67 9.83
N GLY A 48 1.91 3.94 10.92
CA GLY A 48 0.64 4.03 11.65
C GLY A 48 0.34 5.44 12.16
N ILE A 49 1.36 6.13 12.72
CA ILE A 49 1.24 7.52 13.16
C ILE A 49 0.95 8.45 11.98
N LEU A 50 1.69 8.31 10.87
CA LEU A 50 1.49 9.12 9.67
C LEU A 50 0.08 8.94 9.08
N VAL A 51 -0.39 7.69 8.97
CA VAL A 51 -1.76 7.41 8.52
C VAL A 51 -2.79 8.02 9.46
N GLY A 52 -2.60 7.90 10.78
CA GLY A 52 -3.47 8.52 11.77
C GLY A 52 -3.52 10.05 11.64
N LEU A 53 -2.38 10.70 11.40
CA LEU A 53 -2.30 12.13 11.15
C LEU A 53 -3.03 12.54 9.87
N ILE A 54 -2.80 11.82 8.77
CA ILE A 54 -3.46 12.08 7.48
C ILE A 54 -4.98 11.93 7.61
N LEU A 55 -5.44 10.87 8.30
CA LEU A 55 -6.87 10.65 8.56
C LEU A 55 -7.48 11.77 9.40
N ASN A 56 -6.77 12.28 10.41
CA ASN A 56 -7.21 13.45 11.18
C ASN A 56 -7.29 14.72 10.32
N LEU A 57 -6.36 14.90 9.38
CA LEU A 57 -6.33 16.04 8.45
C LEU A 57 -7.25 15.86 7.23
N SER A 58 -7.88 14.69 7.07
CA SER A 58 -8.74 14.34 5.94
C SER A 58 -9.76 15.44 5.61
N LYS A 59 -10.44 16.00 6.63
CA LYS A 59 -11.43 17.06 6.43
C LYS A 59 -10.83 18.33 5.79
N ILE A 60 -9.62 18.71 6.21
CA ILE A 60 -8.90 19.86 5.66
C ILE A 60 -8.48 19.57 4.22
N ILE A 61 -7.88 18.40 3.98
CA ILE A 61 -7.44 17.95 2.66
C ILE A 61 -8.62 17.94 1.67
N LEU A 62 -9.77 17.39 2.07
CA LEU A 62 -10.97 17.36 1.24
C LEU A 62 -11.46 18.77 0.88
N SER A 63 -11.39 19.71 1.83
CA SER A 63 -11.82 21.09 1.58
C SER A 63 -10.88 21.84 0.65
N ASN A 64 -9.57 21.57 0.71
CA ASN A 64 -8.56 22.25 -0.11
C ASN A 64 -8.50 21.71 -1.54
N LEU A 65 -8.69 20.40 -1.74
CA LEU A 65 -8.59 19.76 -3.06
C LEU A 65 -9.79 20.08 -3.98
N GLY A 66 -10.97 20.31 -3.38
CA GLY A 66 -12.21 20.49 -4.12
C GLY A 66 -12.55 19.31 -5.05
N LYS A 67 -13.59 19.48 -5.88
CA LYS A 67 -14.07 18.42 -6.77
C LYS A 67 -13.08 18.08 -7.90
N THR A 68 -12.39 19.09 -8.43
CA THR A 68 -11.42 18.91 -9.51
C THR A 68 -10.14 18.21 -9.05
N GLY A 69 -9.61 18.56 -7.87
CA GLY A 69 -8.42 17.92 -7.32
C GLY A 69 -8.66 16.45 -6.99
N ILE A 70 -9.81 16.13 -6.40
CA ILE A 70 -10.19 14.72 -6.14
C ILE A 70 -10.28 13.93 -7.46
N LYS A 71 -10.93 14.49 -8.49
CA LYS A 71 -11.04 13.84 -9.81
C LYS A 71 -9.66 13.58 -10.43
N PHE A 72 -8.76 14.56 -10.34
CA PHE A 72 -7.39 14.42 -10.81
C PHE A 72 -6.66 13.28 -10.08
N ILE A 73 -6.68 13.27 -8.74
CA ILE A 73 -6.01 12.25 -7.92
C ILE A 73 -6.54 10.86 -8.22
N THR A 74 -7.85 10.67 -8.30
CA THR A 74 -8.44 9.36 -8.63
C THR A 74 -7.99 8.88 -10.01
N GLN A 75 -7.89 9.77 -10.99
CA GLN A 75 -7.40 9.43 -12.32
C GLN A 75 -5.90 9.07 -12.29
N THR A 76 -5.09 9.83 -11.56
CA THR A 76 -3.66 9.54 -11.46
C THR A 76 -3.40 8.24 -10.69
N MET A 77 -4.17 7.94 -9.64
CA MET A 77 -4.11 6.64 -8.95
C MET A 77 -4.33 5.50 -9.95
N GLY A 78 -5.33 5.60 -10.83
CA GLY A 78 -5.57 4.58 -11.86
C GLY A 78 -4.40 4.42 -12.83
N LEU A 79 -3.82 5.53 -13.31
CA LEU A 79 -2.66 5.51 -14.22
C LEU A 79 -1.41 4.92 -13.54
N LEU A 80 -1.13 5.30 -12.29
CA LEU A 80 0.00 4.79 -11.50
C LEU A 80 -0.15 3.30 -11.23
N LEU A 81 -1.34 2.86 -10.80
CA LEU A 81 -1.64 1.44 -10.58
C LEU A 81 -1.50 0.63 -11.88
N GLY A 82 -1.95 1.18 -13.02
CA GLY A 82 -1.77 0.54 -14.33
C GLY A 82 -0.29 0.38 -14.70
N SER A 83 0.51 1.43 -14.51
CA SER A 83 1.96 1.36 -14.75
C SER A 83 2.65 0.33 -13.83
N LEU A 84 2.27 0.30 -12.54
CA LEU A 84 2.79 -0.67 -11.58
C LEU A 84 2.42 -2.10 -11.98
N ALA A 85 1.18 -2.33 -12.42
CA ALA A 85 0.73 -3.64 -12.88
C ALA A 85 1.56 -4.15 -14.07
N ILE A 86 1.82 -3.29 -15.07
CA ILE A 86 2.66 -3.64 -16.22
C ILE A 86 4.09 -3.98 -15.77
N GLY A 87 4.66 -3.20 -14.84
CA GLY A 87 5.99 -3.47 -14.27
C GLY A 87 6.05 -4.83 -13.56
N LEU A 88 5.06 -5.13 -12.70
CA LEU A 88 4.98 -6.41 -11.99
C LEU A 88 4.84 -7.59 -12.95
N ILE A 89 4.04 -7.47 -14.01
CA ILE A 89 3.89 -8.51 -15.03
C ILE A 89 5.22 -8.73 -15.77
N ALA A 90 5.92 -7.65 -16.13
CA ALA A 90 7.21 -7.74 -16.81
C ALA A 90 8.27 -8.44 -15.94
N ASP A 91 8.34 -8.10 -14.65
CA ASP A 91 9.28 -8.74 -13.72
C ASP A 91 8.92 -10.20 -13.44
N ALA A 92 7.63 -10.53 -13.31
CA ALA A 92 7.17 -11.91 -13.17
C ALA A 92 7.50 -12.74 -14.43
N LEU A 93 7.36 -12.16 -15.62
CA LEU A 93 7.67 -12.83 -16.88
C LEU A 93 9.18 -13.13 -17.02
N LYS A 94 10.05 -12.18 -16.63
CA LYS A 94 11.50 -12.39 -16.59
C LYS A 94 11.89 -13.51 -15.63
N LEU A 95 11.23 -13.59 -14.48
CA LEU A 95 11.46 -14.66 -13.50
C LEU A 95 11.02 -16.04 -14.05
N LEU A 96 9.95 -16.09 -14.83
CA LEU A 96 9.41 -17.34 -15.39
C LEU A 96 10.18 -17.84 -16.63
N LEU A 97 10.79 -16.94 -17.41
CA LEU A 97 11.54 -17.25 -18.63
C LEU A 97 13.03 -16.87 -18.47
N PRO A 98 13.81 -17.64 -17.70
CA PRO A 98 15.25 -17.38 -17.47
C PRO A 98 16.13 -17.53 -18.72
N GLY A 99 15.56 -17.84 -19.89
CA GLY A 99 16.24 -17.97 -21.18
C GLY A 99 16.14 -16.75 -22.11
N LEU A 100 15.58 -15.62 -21.66
CA LEU A 100 15.50 -14.36 -22.42
C LEU A 100 16.40 -13.26 -21.81
N SER A 101 17.40 -13.65 -21.01
CA SER A 101 18.48 -12.80 -20.51
C SER A 101 19.78 -13.06 -21.25
#